data_AF-A0A2A4UQB2-F1
#
_entry.id   AF-A0A2A4UQB2-F1
#
_cell.length_a   1.000
_cell.length_b   1.000
_cell.length_c   1.000
_cell.angle_alpha   90.00
_cell.angle_beta   90.00
_cell.angle_gamma   90.00
#
_symmetry.space_group_name_H-M   'P 1'
#
loop_
_entity.id
_entity.type
_entity.pdbx_description
1 polymer ?
#
loop_
_entity_poly.entity_id
_entity_poly.type
_entity_poly.pdbx_seq_one_letter_code
_entity_poly.pdbx_strand_id
1 'polypeptide(L)'
;MPLAAGSGSHAFRRSYQERIFPALEAFDPDFILVSAGFDGHAMDPLADLNLDEDDFFWITAEIKQIAEKQCKGRLVSCLEGGYNLDVLGESVASHVLALMPPAVSRYTNDS
;
A
#
# COMPACT_ATOMS: atom_id res chain seq x y z
N MET A 1 -3.81 -2.29 14.14
CA MET A 1 -3.23 -1.35 15.12
C MET A 1 -4.15 -0.15 15.20
N PRO A 2 -4.71 0.20 16.36
CA PRO A 2 -5.70 1.26 16.43
C PRO A 2 -5.04 2.63 16.21
N LEU A 3 -5.57 3.41 15.28
CA LEU A 3 -5.30 4.84 15.12
C LEU A 3 -6.51 5.62 15.65
N ALA A 4 -6.30 6.86 16.08
CA ALA A 4 -7.40 7.72 16.48
C ALA A 4 -8.27 8.09 15.27
N ALA A 5 -9.59 8.21 15.46
CA ALA A 5 -10.49 8.67 14.40
C ALA A 5 -10.03 10.04 13.85
N GLY A 6 -10.11 10.20 12.53
CA GLY A 6 -9.61 11.37 11.80
C GLY A 6 -8.09 11.41 11.60
N SER A 7 -7.36 10.35 11.97
CA SER A 7 -5.93 10.25 11.67
C SER A 7 -5.70 10.23 10.16
N GLY A 8 -4.83 11.12 9.68
CA GLY A 8 -4.42 11.15 8.27
C GLY A 8 -3.02 10.59 8.04
N SER A 9 -2.52 10.83 6.83
CA SER A 9 -1.22 10.38 6.31
C SER A 9 -0.10 10.31 7.35
N HIS A 10 0.24 11.42 8.02
CA HIS A 10 1.37 11.46 8.95
C HIS A 10 1.27 10.43 10.09
N ALA A 11 0.11 10.32 10.74
CA ALA A 11 -0.07 9.37 11.84
C ALA A 11 -0.08 7.92 11.32
N PHE A 12 -0.69 7.70 10.16
CA PHE A 12 -0.71 6.41 9.49
C PHE A 12 0.69 5.94 9.12
N ARG A 13 1.44 6.73 8.34
CA ARG A 13 2.80 6.40 7.90
C ARG A 13 3.75 6.18 9.06
N ARG A 14 3.70 7.06 10.08
CA ARG A 14 4.50 6.92 11.29
C ARG A 14 4.23 5.60 12.00
N SER A 15 2.96 5.22 12.16
CA SER A 15 2.60 3.95 12.82
C SER A 15 3.14 2.73 12.06
N TYR A 16 3.15 2.79 10.72
CA TYR A 16 3.70 1.73 9.89
C TYR A 16 5.23 1.68 9.97
N GLN A 17 5.90 2.81 9.83
CA GLN A 17 7.36 2.90 9.88
C GLN A 17 7.94 2.53 11.24
N GLU A 18 7.32 2.99 12.34
CA GLU A 18 7.87 2.77 13.68
C GLU A 18 7.50 1.40 14.26
N ARG A 19 6.44 0.74 13.76
CA ARG A 19 5.89 -0.46 14.39
C ARG A 19 5.59 -1.60 13.43
N ILE A 20 4.86 -1.35 12.34
CA ILE A 20 4.41 -2.43 11.46
C ILE A 20 5.55 -2.99 10.61
N PHE A 21 6.30 -2.14 9.90
CA PHE A 21 7.40 -2.61 9.05
C PHE A 21 8.52 -3.26 9.84
N PRO A 22 8.98 -2.72 10.99
CA PRO A 22 9.98 -3.43 11.82
C PRO A 22 9.48 -4.79 12.30
N ALA A 23 8.20 -4.91 12.66
CA ALA A 23 7.62 -6.19 13.08
C ALA A 23 7.51 -7.19 11.91
N LEU A 24 7.11 -6.72 10.73
CA LEU A 24 7.04 -7.52 9.52
C LEU A 24 8.43 -8.00 9.08
N GLU A 25 9.43 -7.11 9.12
CA GLU A 25 10.81 -7.45 8.82
C GLU A 25 11.39 -8.45 9.84
N ALA A 26 11.14 -8.25 11.14
CA ALA A 26 11.58 -9.17 12.18
C ALA A 26 10.89 -10.55 12.10
N PHE A 27 9.68 -10.62 11.54
CA PHE A 27 8.97 -11.88 11.32
C PHE A 27 9.59 -12.73 10.20
N ASP A 28 10.35 -12.10 9.28
CA ASP A 28 11.03 -12.76 8.15
C ASP A 28 10.10 -13.65 7.30
N PRO A 29 9.06 -13.07 6.66
CA PRO A 29 8.05 -13.84 5.96
C PRO A 29 8.61 -14.55 4.71
N ASP A 30 8.06 -15.71 4.40
CA ASP A 30 8.23 -16.36 3.10
C ASP A 30 7.22 -15.87 2.06
N PHE A 31 6.15 -15.21 2.44
CA PHE A 31 5.07 -14.76 1.55
C PHE A 31 4.28 -13.65 2.23
N ILE A 32 3.85 -12.65 1.46
CA ILE A 32 2.98 -11.57 1.95
C ILE A 32 1.64 -11.62 1.21
N LEU A 33 0.56 -11.71 1.98
CA LEU A 33 -0.81 -11.52 1.52
C LEU A 33 -1.34 -10.19 2.08
N VAL A 34 -1.75 -9.27 1.20
CA VAL A 34 -2.39 -8.01 1.58
C VAL A 34 -3.89 -8.13 1.38
N SER A 35 -4.64 -8.04 2.48
CA SER A 35 -6.07 -7.72 2.41
C SER A 35 -6.17 -6.22 2.12
N ALA A 36 -6.40 -5.86 0.86
CA ALA A 36 -6.32 -4.49 0.37
C ALA A 36 -7.71 -3.82 0.45
N GLY A 37 -7.99 -3.21 1.61
CA GLY A 37 -9.13 -2.32 1.81
C GLY A 37 -8.76 -0.86 1.57
N PHE A 38 -9.67 -0.11 0.94
CA PHE A 38 -9.51 1.31 0.60
C PHE A 38 -10.53 2.22 1.32
N ASP A 39 -11.25 1.67 2.29
CA ASP A 39 -12.23 2.38 3.14
C ASP A 39 -11.60 3.30 4.20
N GLY A 40 -10.26 3.40 4.24
CA GLY A 40 -9.55 4.45 4.98
C GLY A 40 -9.44 5.78 4.23
N HIS A 41 -9.92 5.87 2.98
CA HIS A 41 -9.87 7.09 2.19
C HIS A 41 -10.77 8.18 2.80
N ALA A 42 -10.30 9.43 2.85
CA ALA A 42 -11.02 10.54 3.51
C ALA A 42 -12.44 10.82 2.97
N MET A 43 -12.72 10.34 1.76
CA MET A 43 -14.02 10.48 1.08
C MET A 43 -14.90 9.22 1.20
N ASP A 44 -14.42 8.14 1.82
CA ASP A 44 -15.22 6.94 2.02
C ASP A 44 -16.26 7.18 3.14
N PRO A 45 -17.55 6.84 2.93
CA PRO A 45 -18.59 7.06 3.93
C PRO A 45 -18.39 6.26 5.22
N LEU A 46 -17.57 5.21 5.20
CA LEU A 46 -17.26 4.37 6.36
C LEU A 46 -15.87 4.65 6.94
N ALA A 47 -15.15 5.66 6.44
CA ALA A 47 -13.81 5.97 6.90
C ALA A 47 -13.80 6.60 8.29
N ASP A 48 -12.96 6.03 9.15
CA ASP A 48 -12.48 6.67 10.39
C ASP A 48 -11.08 7.29 10.21
N LEU A 49 -10.50 7.21 8.99
CA LEU A 49 -9.18 7.76 8.65
C LEU A 49 -9.31 8.79 7.53
N ASN A 50 -8.30 9.65 7.42
CA ASN A 50 -8.21 10.70 6.40
C ASN A 50 -7.03 10.42 5.46
N LEU A 51 -7.06 9.27 4.79
CA LEU A 51 -6.03 8.88 3.81
C LEU A 51 -6.38 9.35 2.41
N ASP A 52 -5.36 9.44 1.55
CA ASP A 52 -5.46 9.72 0.13
C ASP A 52 -4.78 8.63 -0.72
N GLU A 53 -4.81 8.80 -2.04
CA GLU A 53 -4.24 7.85 -2.99
C GLU A 53 -2.71 7.71 -2.84
N ASP A 54 -2.02 8.79 -2.45
CA ASP A 54 -0.57 8.79 -2.22
C ASP A 54 -0.19 7.92 -1.01
N ASP A 55 -1.04 7.88 0.02
CA ASP A 55 -0.87 6.96 1.14
C ASP A 55 -1.01 5.49 0.74
N PHE A 56 -1.96 5.17 -0.14
CA PHE A 56 -2.13 3.82 -0.68
C PHE A 56 -0.98 3.41 -1.61
N PHE A 57 -0.48 4.33 -2.44
CA PHE A 57 0.74 4.09 -3.22
C PHE A 57 1.92 3.81 -2.27
N TRP A 58 2.13 4.69 -1.29
CA TRP A 58 3.26 4.62 -0.37
C TRP A 58 3.30 3.29 0.39
N ILE A 59 2.21 2.91 1.06
CA ILE A 59 2.19 1.68 1.86
C ILE A 59 2.44 0.45 0.99
N THR A 60 1.91 0.45 -0.23
CA THR A 60 2.09 -0.66 -1.17
C THR A 60 3.54 -0.77 -1.64
N ALA A 61 4.17 0.37 -1.93
CA ALA A 61 5.58 0.43 -2.33
C ALA A 61 6.51 -0.06 -1.21
N GLU A 62 6.24 0.28 0.05
CA GLU A 62 7.01 -0.20 1.20
C GLU A 62 6.85 -1.71 1.39
N ILE A 63 5.61 -2.22 1.37
CA ILE A 63 5.33 -3.66 1.50
C ILE A 63 5.99 -4.44 0.36
N LYS A 64 5.94 -3.94 -0.87
CA LYS A 64 6.62 -4.55 -2.03
C LYS A 64 8.13 -4.62 -1.82
N GLN A 65 8.76 -3.55 -1.33
CA GLN A 65 10.19 -3.55 -1.03
C GLN A 65 10.55 -4.60 0.04
N ILE A 66 9.73 -4.76 1.07
CA ILE A 66 9.92 -5.80 2.09
C ILE A 66 9.77 -7.19 1.46
N ALA A 67 8.74 -7.40 0.62
CA ALA A 67 8.55 -8.67 -0.10
C ALA A 67 9.73 -9.01 -1.01
N GLU A 68 10.29 -8.03 -1.72
CA GLU A 68 11.47 -8.19 -2.56
C GLU A 68 12.69 -8.63 -1.74
N LYS A 69 12.91 -8.02 -0.57
CA LYS A 69 14.03 -8.33 0.33
C LYS A 69 13.91 -9.71 0.99
N GLN A 70 12.73 -10.09 1.47
CA GLN A 70 12.57 -11.26 2.36
C GLN A 70 11.85 -12.44 1.68
N CYS A 71 10.84 -12.15 0.85
CA CYS A 71 9.98 -13.17 0.24
C CYS A 71 10.31 -13.45 -1.23
N LYS A 72 11.45 -12.99 -1.77
CA LYS A 72 11.78 -13.06 -3.21
C LYS A 72 10.69 -12.47 -4.11
N GLY A 73 10.07 -11.38 -3.66
CA GLY A 73 8.99 -10.68 -4.37
C GLY A 73 7.63 -11.40 -4.33
N ARG A 74 7.46 -12.44 -3.51
CA ARG A 74 6.18 -13.14 -3.37
C ARG A 74 5.18 -12.30 -2.56
N LEU A 75 4.39 -11.51 -3.28
CA LEU A 75 3.36 -10.62 -2.75
C LEU A 75 2.08 -10.80 -3.56
N VAL A 76 0.95 -10.97 -2.87
CA VAL A 76 -0.39 -10.99 -3.48
C VAL A 76 -1.29 -10.03 -2.72
N SER A 77 -2.11 -9.27 -3.46
CA SER A 77 -3.16 -8.42 -2.90
C SER A 77 -4.54 -8.97 -3.27
N CYS A 78 -5.45 -8.99 -2.30
CA CYS A 78 -6.85 -9.31 -2.48
C CYS A 78 -7.68 -8.08 -2.09
N LEU A 79 -8.47 -7.55 -3.03
CA LEU A 79 -9.38 -6.42 -2.77
C LEU A 79 -10.40 -6.82 -1.69
N GLU A 80 -10.62 -5.93 -0.74
CA GLU A 80 -11.60 -6.09 0.34
C GLU A 80 -12.52 -4.88 0.43
N GLY A 81 -12.36 -4.00 1.43
CA GLY A 81 -13.19 -2.81 1.64
C GLY A 81 -12.94 -1.64 0.67
N GLY A 82 -13.84 -0.66 0.73
CA GLY A 82 -13.87 0.51 -0.15
C GLY A 82 -15.26 0.67 -0.75
N TYR A 83 -15.96 1.72 -0.31
CA TYR A 83 -17.41 1.88 -0.47
C TYR A 83 -17.80 3.19 -1.15
N ASN A 84 -16.85 4.11 -1.34
CA ASN A 84 -16.98 5.20 -2.29
C ASN A 84 -16.34 4.80 -3.63
N LEU A 85 -17.16 4.53 -4.65
CA LEU A 85 -16.72 4.05 -5.95
C LEU A 85 -15.85 5.03 -6.73
N ASP A 86 -16.04 6.34 -6.52
CA ASP A 86 -15.28 7.38 -7.24
C ASP A 86 -13.80 7.31 -6.84
N VAL A 87 -13.53 7.29 -5.53
CA VAL A 87 -12.17 7.26 -4.98
C VAL A 87 -11.59 5.86 -4.89
N LEU A 88 -12.43 4.82 -4.86
CA LEU A 88 -11.98 3.43 -4.87
C LEU A 88 -11.18 3.13 -6.14
N GLY A 89 -11.66 3.59 -7.31
CA GLY A 89 -10.95 3.40 -8.57
C GLY A 89 -9.56 4.02 -8.57
N GLU A 90 -9.46 5.25 -8.07
CA GLU A 90 -8.20 6.00 -7.97
C GLU A 90 -7.24 5.37 -6.95
N SER A 91 -7.75 4.97 -5.79
CA SER A 91 -6.99 4.29 -4.74
C SER A 91 -6.45 2.93 -5.20
N VAL A 92 -7.27 2.14 -5.89
CA VAL A 92 -6.84 0.86 -6.50
C VAL A 92 -5.80 1.11 -7.59
N ALA A 93 -5.99 2.13 -8.43
CA ALA A 93 -5.02 2.47 -9.47
C ALA A 93 -3.66 2.80 -8.85
N SER A 94 -3.61 3.62 -7.79
CA SER A 94 -2.39 3.94 -7.05
C SER A 94 -1.73 2.71 -6.41
N HIS A 95 -2.51 1.81 -5.83
CA HIS A 95 -2.00 0.51 -5.32
C HIS A 95 -1.37 -0.33 -6.44
N VAL A 96 -2.06 -0.49 -7.58
CA VAL A 96 -1.56 -1.28 -8.71
C VAL A 96 -0.32 -0.64 -9.33
N LEU A 97 -0.28 0.69 -9.46
CA LEU A 97 0.89 1.42 -9.95
C LEU A 97 2.13 1.16 -9.09
N ALA A 98 1.99 1.11 -7.76
CA ALA A 98 3.10 0.77 -6.87
C ALA A 98 3.58 -0.69 -7.06
N LEU A 99 2.67 -1.62 -7.34
CA LEU A 99 3.01 -3.03 -7.62
C LEU A 99 3.74 -3.21 -8.95
N MET A 100 3.43 -2.40 -9.96
CA MET A 100 4.04 -2.50 -11.28
C MET A 100 5.58 -2.34 -11.22
N PRO A 101 6.33 -3.06 -12.06
CA PRO A 101 7.75 -2.78 -12.22
C PRO A 101 7.93 -1.36 -12.82
N PRO A 102 9.05 -0.68 -12.53
CA PRO A 102 9.35 0.59 -13.17
C PRO A 102 9.30 0.43 -14.70
N ALA A 103 8.77 1.46 -15.38
CA ALA A 103 8.65 1.43 -16.83
C ALA A 103 10.04 1.20 -17.45
N VAL A 104 10.20 0.09 -18.17
CA VAL A 104 11.43 -0.18 -18.92
C VAL A 104 11.48 0.80 -20.09
N SER A 105 12.45 1.73 -20.07
CA SER A 105 12.70 2.62 -21.21
C SER A 105 13.09 1.76 -22.43
N ARG A 106 12.25 1.73 -23.45
CA ARG A 106 12.48 0.95 -24.69
C ARG A 106 13.36 1.67 -25.73
N TYR A 107 14.25 2.56 -25.32
CA TYR A 107 15.16 3.26 -26.23
C TYR A 107 16.62 3.14 -25.82
N THR A 108 17.23 2.02 -26.20
CA THR A 108 18.64 1.99 -26.62
C THR A 108 18.68 1.11 -27.87
N ASN A 109 18.58 1.75 -29.03
CA ASN A 109 18.93 1.11 -30.30
C ASN A 109 20.44 0.86 -30.25
N ASP A 110 20.84 -0.40 -30.25
CA ASP A 110 22.19 -0.82 -30.59
C ASP A 110 22.51 -0.36 -32.03
N SER A 111 23.68 0.28 -32.14
CA SER A 111 24.55 0.58 -33.30
C SER A 111 24.05 0.30 -34.72
#